data_AF-A0AA41U5N8-F1
#
_entry.id   AF-A0AA41U5N8-F1
#
_cell.length_a   1.000
_cell.length_b   1.000
_cell.length_c   1.000
_cell.angle_alpha   90.00
_cell.angle_beta   90.00
_cell.angle_gamma   90.00
#
_symmetry.space_group_name_H-M   'P 1'
#
loop_
_entity.id
_entity.type
_entity.pdbx_description
1 polymer ?
#
loop_
_entity_poly.entity_id
_entity_poly.type
_entity_poly.pdbx_seq_one_letter_code
_entity_poly.pdbx_strand_id
1 'polypeptide(L)'
;MIDGGIGIGAALDEDARKHRQVVRAWAVSVALLVPLVVFFLLAANNAVEHKSNYDWEANHRTKQELSTIALVLFGAPTAGTVSGTVVAAWMQRNSALGAARGAMWSAIGLWVALVVQLVVDLRNWEAV
;
A
#
# COMPACT_ATOMS: atom_id res chain seq x y z
N MET A 1 31.99 40.17 -5.64
CA MET A 1 31.53 39.31 -6.76
C MET A 1 32.26 37.98 -6.58
N ILE A 2 31.57 36.85 -6.72
CA ILE A 2 31.91 35.50 -6.20
C ILE A 2 31.43 35.29 -4.75
N ASP A 3 30.11 35.13 -4.61
CA ASP A 3 29.50 34.39 -3.49
C ASP A 3 28.48 33.34 -4.02
N GLY A 4 28.70 32.90 -5.27
CA GLY A 4 27.82 31.97 -5.98
C GLY A 4 28.13 30.49 -5.75
N GLY A 5 29.27 30.17 -5.13
CA GLY A 5 29.75 28.78 -4.96
C GLY A 5 29.13 28.05 -3.76
N ILE A 6 28.85 28.75 -2.66
CA ILE A 6 28.32 28.15 -1.43
C ILE A 6 26.83 27.81 -1.57
N GLY A 7 26.08 28.61 -2.33
CA GLY A 7 24.65 28.40 -2.55
C GLY A 7 24.31 27.22 -3.45
N ILE A 8 25.15 26.91 -4.45
CA ILE A 8 24.92 25.80 -5.39
C ILE A 8 25.14 24.45 -4.71
N GLY A 9 26.20 24.31 -3.89
CA GLY A 9 26.46 23.09 -3.14
C GLY A 9 25.33 22.76 -2.14
N ALA A 10 24.84 23.75 -1.41
CA ALA A 10 23.76 23.58 -0.44
C ALA A 10 22.43 23.17 -1.11
N ALA A 11 22.11 23.73 -2.28
CA ALA A 11 20.91 23.39 -3.05
C ALA A 11 20.96 21.95 -3.58
N LEU A 12 22.11 21.52 -4.13
CA LEU A 12 22.31 20.16 -4.62
C LEU A 12 22.18 19.12 -3.48
N ASP A 13 22.70 19.43 -2.30
CA ASP A 13 22.60 18.56 -1.12
C ASP A 13 21.16 18.43 -0.62
N GLU A 14 20.38 19.51 -0.69
CA GLU A 14 18.97 19.49 -0.29
C GLU A 14 18.13 18.62 -1.23
N ASP A 15 18.32 18.74 -2.54
CA ASP A 15 17.61 17.92 -3.51
C ASP A 15 18.00 16.45 -3.41
N ALA A 16 19.28 16.14 -3.21
CA ALA A 16 19.74 14.77 -2.96
C ALA A 16 19.12 14.17 -1.69
N ARG A 17 18.95 14.97 -0.61
CA ARG A 17 18.24 14.51 0.60
C ARG A 17 16.75 14.24 0.33
N LYS A 18 16.05 15.16 -0.35
CA LYS A 18 14.63 14.99 -0.71
C LYS A 18 14.42 13.75 -1.58
N HIS A 19 15.26 13.56 -2.59
CA HIS A 19 15.21 12.40 -3.48
C HIS A 19 15.39 11.09 -2.70
N ARG A 20 16.40 11.01 -1.82
CA ARG A 20 16.62 9.82 -0.96
C ARG A 20 15.42 9.53 -0.06
N GLN A 21 14.76 10.55 0.48
CA GLN A 21 13.57 10.36 1.31
C GLN A 21 12.40 9.79 0.50
N VAL A 22 12.17 10.30 -0.72
CA VAL A 22 11.14 9.78 -1.63
C VAL A 22 11.41 8.32 -1.97
N VAL A 23 12.63 7.99 -2.37
CA VAL A 23 13.03 6.61 -2.72
C VAL A 23 12.85 5.67 -1.53
N ARG A 24 13.28 6.08 -0.33
CA ARG A 24 13.10 5.27 0.89
C ARG A 24 11.62 5.03 1.21
N ALA A 25 10.78 6.05 1.14
CA ALA A 25 9.36 5.91 1.39
C ALA A 25 8.71 4.94 0.39
N TRP A 26 9.05 5.05 -0.90
CA TRP A 26 8.60 4.09 -1.92
C TRP A 26 9.10 2.67 -1.67
N ALA A 27 10.38 2.50 -1.34
CA ALA A 27 10.95 1.20 -1.04
C ALA A 27 10.24 0.53 0.14
N VAL A 28 9.93 1.30 1.20
CA VAL A 28 9.17 0.81 2.36
C VAL A 28 7.74 0.43 1.96
N SER A 29 7.03 1.27 1.20
CA SER A 29 5.69 0.96 0.70
C SER A 29 5.68 -0.34 -0.09
N VAL A 30 6.63 -0.53 -1.01
CA VAL A 30 6.76 -1.77 -1.79
C VAL A 30 7.06 -2.96 -0.88
N ALA A 31 8.02 -2.82 0.03
CA ALA A 31 8.38 -3.89 0.97
C ALA A 31 7.20 -4.32 1.85
N LEU A 32 6.30 -3.40 2.22
CA LEU A 32 5.09 -3.70 2.97
C LEU A 32 4.01 -4.40 2.13
N LEU A 33 3.92 -4.08 0.83
CA LEU A 33 2.90 -4.64 -0.06
C LEU A 33 3.28 -6.02 -0.60
N VAL A 34 4.57 -6.28 -0.83
CA VAL A 34 5.03 -7.55 -1.43
C VAL A 34 4.51 -8.78 -0.67
N PRO A 35 4.60 -8.89 0.67
CA PRO A 35 4.08 -10.05 1.39
C PRO A 35 2.56 -10.20 1.23
N LEU A 36 1.81 -9.09 1.23
CA LEU A 36 0.36 -9.11 1.04
C LEU A 36 -0.02 -9.60 -0.37
N VAL A 37 0.73 -9.18 -1.39
CA VAL A 37 0.54 -9.65 -2.77
C VAL A 37 0.87 -11.13 -2.89
N VAL A 38 1.98 -11.59 -2.29
CA VAL A 38 2.34 -13.01 -2.29
C VAL A 38 1.25 -13.84 -1.61
N PHE A 39 0.77 -13.42 -0.44
CA PHE A 39 -0.30 -14.12 0.27
C PHE A 39 -1.60 -14.16 -0.54
N PHE A 40 -1.97 -13.05 -1.18
CA PHE A 40 -3.14 -13.00 -2.06
C PHE A 40 -3.01 -13.98 -3.24
N LEU A 41 -1.84 -14.06 -3.88
CA LEU A 41 -1.60 -14.99 -4.99
C LEU A 41 -1.69 -16.45 -4.54
N LEU A 42 -1.15 -16.77 -3.35
CA LEU A 42 -1.27 -18.11 -2.77
C LEU A 42 -2.74 -18.48 -2.49
N ALA A 43 -3.51 -17.56 -1.91
CA ALA A 43 -4.94 -17.76 -1.65
C ALA A 43 -5.74 -17.93 -2.95
N ALA A 44 -5.45 -17.12 -3.98
CA ALA A 44 -6.09 -17.21 -5.28
C ALA A 44 -5.79 -18.55 -5.98
N ASN A 45 -4.53 -19.00 -5.96
CA ASN A 45 -4.15 -20.30 -6.50
C ASN A 45 -4.85 -21.44 -5.78
N ASN A 46 -4.85 -21.41 -4.44
CA ASN A 46 -5.53 -22.42 -3.62
C ASN A 46 -7.03 -22.51 -3.93
N ALA A 47 -7.69 -21.37 -4.13
CA ALA A 47 -9.11 -21.31 -4.51
C ALA A 47 -9.39 -21.91 -5.90
N VAL A 48 -8.45 -21.75 -6.85
CA VAL A 48 -8.56 -22.36 -8.18
C VAL A 48 -8.38 -23.88 -8.10
N GLU A 49 -7.41 -24.35 -7.31
CA GLU A 49 -7.11 -25.78 -7.14
C GLU A 49 -8.25 -26.54 -6.46
N HIS A 50 -8.94 -25.91 -5.50
CA HIS A 50 -10.01 -26.54 -4.71
C HIS A 50 -11.42 -26.19 -5.20
N LYS A 51 -11.55 -25.69 -6.42
CA LYS A 51 -12.85 -25.33 -7.00
C LYS A 51 -13.72 -26.59 -7.19
N SER A 52 -14.94 -26.56 -6.66
CA SER A 52 -15.91 -27.65 -6.84
C SER A 52 -16.60 -27.57 -8.20
N ASN A 53 -16.84 -28.69 -8.89
CA ASN A 53 -17.60 -28.69 -10.14
C ASN A 53 -19.12 -28.59 -9.93
N TYR A 54 -19.59 -28.82 -8.69
CA TYR A 54 -21.01 -28.96 -8.39
C TYR A 54 -21.55 -27.82 -7.51
N ASP A 55 -20.66 -27.09 -6.82
CA ASP A 55 -21.04 -25.98 -5.96
C ASP A 55 -20.75 -24.64 -6.62
N TRP A 56 -21.67 -24.20 -7.48
CA TRP A 56 -21.52 -22.95 -8.21
C TRP A 56 -21.57 -21.73 -7.28
N GLU A 57 -22.34 -21.80 -6.19
CA GLU A 57 -22.59 -20.68 -5.28
C GLU A 57 -21.35 -20.38 -4.44
N ALA A 58 -20.74 -21.41 -3.83
CA ALA A 58 -19.49 -21.24 -3.10
C ALA A 58 -18.36 -20.70 -4.00
N ASN A 59 -18.22 -21.26 -5.20
CA ASN A 59 -17.23 -20.79 -6.17
C ASN A 59 -17.45 -19.32 -6.58
N HIS A 60 -18.72 -18.92 -6.77
CA HIS A 60 -19.05 -17.55 -7.13
C HIS A 60 -18.70 -16.58 -5.99
N ARG A 61 -19.02 -16.95 -4.75
CA ARG A 61 -18.69 -16.18 -3.56
C ARG A 61 -17.19 -16.01 -3.39
N THR A 62 -16.40 -17.08 -3.50
CA THR A 62 -14.93 -17.00 -3.40
C THR A 62 -14.34 -16.08 -4.49
N LYS A 63 -14.88 -16.12 -5.72
CA LYS A 63 -14.44 -15.22 -6.79
C LYS A 63 -14.75 -13.74 -6.46
N GLN A 64 -15.93 -13.46 -5.92
CA GLN A 64 -16.29 -12.10 -5.51
C GLN A 64 -15.38 -11.61 -4.38
N GLU A 65 -15.12 -12.44 -3.38
CA GLU A 65 -14.24 -12.11 -2.25
C GLU A 65 -12.81 -11.82 -2.72
N LEU A 66 -12.23 -12.68 -3.56
CA LEU A 66 -10.90 -12.44 -4.15
C LEU A 66 -10.86 -11.15 -4.99
N SER A 67 -11.94 -10.83 -5.72
CA SER A 67 -12.01 -9.60 -6.52
C SER A 67 -12.05 -8.36 -5.64
N THR A 68 -12.80 -8.41 -4.54
CA THR A 68 -12.85 -7.34 -3.53
C THR A 68 -11.49 -7.16 -2.86
N ILE A 69 -10.83 -8.24 -2.46
CA ILE A 69 -9.50 -8.18 -1.86
C ILE A 69 -8.50 -7.56 -2.83
N ALA A 70 -8.51 -7.97 -4.11
CA ALA A 70 -7.65 -7.38 -5.14
C ALA A 70 -7.90 -5.87 -5.28
N LEU A 71 -9.17 -5.45 -5.33
CA LEU A 71 -9.53 -4.04 -5.43
C LEU A 71 -8.99 -3.23 -4.25
N VAL A 72 -9.09 -3.76 -3.03
CA VAL A 72 -8.57 -3.09 -1.83
C VAL A 72 -7.03 -3.08 -1.83
N LEU A 73 -6.40 -4.21 -2.15
CA LEU A 73 -4.96 -4.38 -2.13
C LEU A 73 -4.23 -3.44 -3.11
N PHE A 74 -4.79 -3.26 -4.31
CA PHE A 74 -4.20 -2.36 -5.32
C PHE A 74 -4.79 -0.94 -5.26
N GLY A 75 -6.06 -0.81 -4.88
CA GLY A 75 -6.77 0.47 -4.82
C GLY A 75 -6.33 1.33 -3.65
N ALA A 76 -6.16 0.77 -2.45
CA ALA A 76 -5.81 1.56 -1.26
C ALA A 76 -4.45 2.26 -1.37
N PRO A 77 -3.36 1.62 -1.85
CA PRO A 77 -2.09 2.31 -2.07
C PRO A 77 -2.17 3.38 -3.16
N THR A 78 -2.96 3.13 -4.22
CA THR A 78 -3.18 4.09 -5.30
C THR A 78 -3.93 5.32 -4.78
N ALA A 79 -5.02 5.12 -4.03
CA ALA A 79 -5.77 6.19 -3.39
C ALA A 79 -4.91 6.96 -2.36
N GLY A 80 -4.06 6.26 -1.61
CA GLY A 80 -3.07 6.87 -0.72
C GLY A 80 -2.09 7.77 -1.47
N THR A 81 -1.57 7.28 -2.60
CA THR A 81 -0.66 8.04 -3.47
C THR A 81 -1.31 9.34 -3.96
N VAL A 82 -2.53 9.24 -4.48
CA VAL A 82 -3.27 10.38 -5.01
C VAL A 82 -3.61 11.39 -3.91
N SER A 83 -4.18 10.92 -2.79
CA SER A 83 -4.53 11.79 -1.65
C SER A 83 -3.29 12.46 -1.04
N GLY A 84 -2.20 11.72 -0.88
CA GLY A 84 -0.92 12.25 -0.40
C GLY A 84 -0.34 13.32 -1.33
N THR A 85 -0.49 13.14 -2.66
CA THR A 85 -0.10 14.15 -3.65
C THR A 85 -0.93 15.42 -3.51
N VAL A 86 -2.26 15.28 -3.43
CA VAL A 86 -3.20 16.41 -3.29
C VAL A 86 -2.94 17.19 -2.00
N VAL A 87 -2.79 16.51 -0.87
CA VAL A 87 -2.53 17.15 0.43
C VAL A 87 -1.18 17.87 0.43
N ALA A 88 -0.13 17.27 -0.14
CA ALA A 88 1.18 17.92 -0.22
C ALA A 88 1.16 19.15 -1.14
N ALA A 89 0.46 19.08 -2.28
CA ALA A 89 0.26 20.21 -3.17
C ALA A 89 -0.49 21.35 -2.48
N TRP A 90 -1.57 21.03 -1.75
CA TRP A 90 -2.35 22.00 -0.99
C TRP A 90 -1.53 22.69 0.10
N MET A 91 -0.61 21.96 0.74
CA MET A 91 0.32 22.50 1.74
C MET A 91 1.58 23.15 1.14
N GLN A 92 1.69 23.29 -0.19
CA GLN A 92 2.88 23.79 -0.88
C GLN A 92 4.17 23.04 -0.52
N ARG A 93 4.06 21.74 -0.24
CA ARG A 93 5.17 20.83 0.06
C ARG A 93 5.56 20.03 -1.18
N ASN A 94 6.65 19.27 -1.08
CA ASN A 94 7.07 18.38 -2.16
C ASN A 94 6.01 17.28 -2.40
N SER A 95 5.32 17.36 -3.54
CA SER A 95 4.24 16.45 -3.93
C SER A 95 4.71 15.00 -4.06
N ALA A 96 5.94 14.76 -4.53
CA ALA A 96 6.47 13.40 -4.67
C ALA A 96 6.68 12.73 -3.30
N LEU A 97 7.11 13.49 -2.30
CA LEU A 97 7.22 13.00 -0.93
C LEU A 97 5.84 12.78 -0.30
N GLY A 98 4.87 13.65 -0.61
CA GLY A 98 3.47 13.46 -0.23
C GLY A 98 2.88 12.16 -0.78
N ALA A 99 3.07 11.93 -2.08
CA ALA A 99 2.64 10.71 -2.78
C ALA A 99 3.23 9.45 -2.14
N ALA A 100 4.56 9.43 -1.94
CA ALA A 100 5.26 8.28 -1.36
C ALA A 100 4.80 7.98 0.07
N ARG A 101 4.59 9.01 0.89
CA ARG A 101 4.06 8.86 2.27
C ARG A 101 2.61 8.41 2.27
N GLY A 102 1.79 8.93 1.36
CA GLY A 102 0.40 8.50 1.22
C GLY A 102 0.29 7.02 0.86
N ALA A 103 1.09 6.56 -0.11
CA ALA A 103 1.22 5.13 -0.43
C ALA A 103 1.64 4.29 0.79
N MET A 104 2.65 4.77 1.53
CA MET A 104 3.18 4.09 2.71
C MET A 104 2.13 3.94 3.81
N TRP A 105 1.42 5.02 4.14
CA TRP A 105 0.37 4.99 5.16
C TRP A 105 -0.81 4.11 4.76
N SER A 106 -1.20 4.11 3.48
CA SER A 106 -2.21 3.18 2.99
C SER A 106 -1.75 1.72 3.11
N ALA A 107 -0.48 1.42 2.79
CA ALA A 107 0.07 0.07 2.95
C ALA A 107 0.07 -0.36 4.44
N ILE A 108 0.44 0.54 5.36
CA ILE A 108 0.32 0.29 6.81
C ILE A 108 -1.15 0.06 7.20
N GLY A 109 -2.07 0.87 6.67
CA GLY A 109 -3.50 0.74 6.92
C GLY A 109 -4.05 -0.63 6.51
N LEU A 110 -3.57 -1.20 5.41
CA LEU A 110 -3.92 -2.57 5.00
C LEU A 110 -3.48 -3.61 6.02
N TRP A 111 -2.28 -3.49 6.59
CA TRP A 111 -1.81 -4.38 7.65
C TRP A 111 -2.65 -4.23 8.93
N VAL A 112 -3.01 -3.01 9.31
CA VAL A 112 -3.89 -2.78 10.46
C VAL A 112 -5.26 -3.42 10.23
N ALA A 113 -5.85 -3.24 9.04
CA ALA A 113 -7.13 -3.86 8.70
C ALA A 113 -7.06 -5.39 8.76
N LEU A 114 -5.97 -5.99 8.27
CA LEU A 114 -5.73 -7.43 8.36
C LEU A 114 -5.68 -7.93 9.81
N VAL A 115 -4.94 -7.24 10.67
CA VAL A 115 -4.82 -7.60 12.10
C VAL A 115 -6.16 -7.46 12.80
N VAL A 116 -6.91 -6.39 12.53
CA VAL A 116 -8.25 -6.19 13.10
C VAL A 116 -9.19 -7.32 12.68
N GLN A 117 -9.20 -7.67 11.39
CA GLN A 117 -10.02 -8.77 10.88
C GLN A 117 -9.67 -10.09 11.56
N LEU A 118 -8.38 -10.41 11.69
CA LEU A 118 -7.92 -11.61 12.38
C LEU A 118 -8.39 -11.67 13.84
N VAL A 119 -8.30 -10.54 14.56
CA VAL A 119 -8.79 -10.46 15.95
C VAL A 119 -10.30 -10.68 16.04
N VAL A 120 -11.07 -10.12 15.11
CA VAL A 120 -12.52 -10.33 15.03
C VAL A 120 -12.85 -11.80 14.78
N ASP A 121 -12.16 -12.43 13.82
CA ASP A 121 -12.38 -13.83 13.47
C ASP A 121 -12.07 -14.77 14.65
N LEU A 122 -10.95 -14.54 15.35
CA LEU A 122 -10.58 -15.32 16.54
C LEU A 122 -11.61 -15.19 17.67
N ARG A 123 -12.10 -13.97 17.92
CA ARG A 123 -13.14 -13.73 18.95
C ARG A 123 -14.46 -14.42 18.61
N ASN A 124 -14.83 -14.42 17.34
CA ASN A 124 -16.05 -15.09 16.89
C ASN A 124 -15.92 -16.62 17.00
N TRP A 125 -14.71 -17.15 16.85
CA TRP A 125 -14.44 -18.58 16.98
C TRP A 125 -14.50 -19.07 18.43
N GLU A 126 -14.04 -18.27 19.40
CA GLU A 126 -14.16 -18.58 20.84
C GLU A 126 -15.61 -18.54 21.36
N ALA A 127 -16.53 -17.91 20.62
CA ALA A 127 -17.93 -17.77 20.99
C ALA A 127 -18.84 -18.92 20.50
N VAL A 128 -18.29 -19.86 19.71
CA VAL A 128 -18.97 -21.04 19.14
C VAL A 128 -18.55 -22.30 19.87
#